data_AF-A0A2N9M3R5-F1
#
_entry.id   AF-A0A2N9M3R5-F1
#
_cell.length_a   1.000
_cell.length_b   1.000
_cell.length_c   1.000
_cell.angle_alpha   90.00
_cell.angle_beta   90.00
_cell.angle_gamma   90.00
#
_symmetry.space_group_name_H-M   'P 1'
#
loop_
_entity.id
_entity.type
_entity.pdbx_description
1 polymer ?
#
loop_
_entity_poly.entity_id
_entity_poly.type
_entity_poly.pdbx_seq_one_letter_code
_entity_poly.pdbx_strand_id
1 'polypeptide(L)' 'MQGELRYVYYGETNSGKLLAVVMIERGEQIRVVTAYDLDAGQKRDYLARRLRGE' A
#
# COMPACT_ATOMS: atom_id res chain seq x y z
N MET A 1 -0.63 25.70 6.99
CA MET A 1 -1.47 24.60 6.45
C MET A 1 -0.77 23.29 6.78
N GLN A 2 -1.34 22.46 7.67
CA GLN A 2 -0.95 21.05 7.73
C GLN A 2 -1.52 20.38 6.47
N GLY A 3 -0.66 19.84 5.61
CA GLY A 3 -1.10 19.12 4.42
C GLY A 3 -1.94 17.90 4.77
N GLU A 4 -2.77 17.46 3.84
CA GLU A 4 -3.58 16.24 4.01
C GLU A 4 -2.68 15.01 4.13
N LEU A 5 -2.85 14.25 5.23
CA LEU A 5 -2.05 13.08 5.53
C LEU A 5 -2.32 11.97 4.50
N ARG A 6 -1.25 11.38 3.99
CA ARG A 6 -1.29 10.29 3.02
C ARG A 6 -0.61 9.07 3.60
N TYR A 7 -1.26 7.93 3.45
CA TYR A 7 -0.73 6.64 3.87
C TYR A 7 -0.35 5.82 2.63
N VAL A 8 0.68 5.00 2.77
CA VAL A 8 1.08 4.03 1.75
C VAL A 8 0.85 2.63 2.32
N TYR A 9 0.00 1.86 1.66
CA TYR A 9 -0.28 0.47 2.00
C TYR A 9 0.26 -0.45 0.93
N TYR A 10 1.01 -1.48 1.35
CA TYR A 10 1.43 -2.56 0.45
C TYR A 10 0.46 -3.71 0.59
N GLY A 11 -0.02 -4.23 -0.53
CA GLY A 11 -1.02 -5.30 -0.52
C GLY A 11 -0.96 -6.17 -1.76
N GLU A 12 -1.59 -7.32 -1.64
CA GLU A 12 -1.78 -8.28 -2.73
C GLU A 12 -3.24 -8.23 -3.19
N THR A 13 -3.47 -8.11 -4.49
CA THR A 13 -4.81 -8.24 -5.07
C THR A 13 -5.26 -9.71 -5.09
N ASN A 14 -6.55 -9.96 -5.33
CA ASN A 14 -7.06 -11.33 -5.52
C ASN A 14 -6.39 -12.08 -6.69
N SER A 15 -5.80 -11.36 -7.65
CA SER A 15 -5.05 -11.93 -8.77
C SER A 15 -3.55 -12.12 -8.47
N GLY A 16 -3.11 -11.86 -7.25
CA GLY A 16 -1.71 -12.01 -6.83
C GLY A 16 -0.80 -10.83 -7.18
N LYS A 17 -1.34 -9.69 -7.64
CA LYS A 17 -0.52 -8.51 -7.93
C LYS A 17 -0.17 -7.77 -6.64
N LEU A 18 1.10 -7.45 -6.47
CA LEU A 18 1.60 -6.62 -5.37
C LEU A 18 1.59 -5.14 -5.74
N LEU A 19 0.85 -4.34 -4.98
CA LEU A 19 0.66 -2.92 -5.21
C LEU A 19 1.08 -2.10 -3.98
N ALA A 20 1.67 -0.93 -4.23
CA ALA A 20 1.64 0.18 -3.29
C ALA A 20 0.41 1.04 -3.58
N VAL A 21 -0.42 1.26 -2.57
CA VAL A 21 -1.62 2.09 -2.64
C VAL A 21 -1.40 3.32 -1.78
N VAL A 22 -1.46 4.50 -2.41
CA VAL A 22 -1.45 5.78 -1.69
C VAL A 22 -2.89 6.18 -1.44
N MET A 23 -3.27 6.32 -0.17
CA MET A 23 -4.64 6.66 0.20
C MET A 23 -4.69 7.79 1.24
N ILE A 24 -5.87 8.39 1.31
CA ILE A 24 -6.23 9.43 2.28
C ILE A 24 -7.46 8.93 3.01
N GLU A 25 -7.50 9.16 4.31
CA GLU A 25 -8.65 8.88 5.17
C GLU A 25 -9.35 10.20 5.53
N ARG A 26 -10.66 10.26 5.31
CA ARG A 26 -11.52 11.40 5.67
C ARG A 26 -12.73 10.88 6.45
N GLY A 27 -12.62 10.89 7.78
CA GLY A 27 -13.61 10.23 8.64
C GLY A 27 -13.65 8.74 8.32
N GLU A 28 -14.82 8.24 7.93
CA GLU A 28 -15.02 6.82 7.58
C GLU A 28 -14.81 6.52 6.09
N GLN A 29 -14.39 7.51 5.30
CA GLN A 29 -14.18 7.35 3.86
C GLN A 29 -12.69 7.22 3.55
N ILE A 30 -12.36 6.16 2.79
CA ILE A 30 -11.03 5.99 2.19
C ILE A 30 -11.09 6.48 0.75
N ARG A 31 -10.16 7.36 0.38
CA ARG A 31 -9.91 7.75 -1.02
C ARG A 31 -8.55 7.25 -1.45
N VAL A 32 -8.53 6.40 -2.48
CA VAL A 32 -7.29 6.06 -3.19
C VAL A 32 -6.87 7.25 -4.05
N VAL A 33 -5.63 7.70 -3.86
CA VAL A 33 -5.00 8.76 -4.67
C VAL A 33 -4.34 8.14 -5.89
N THR A 34 -3.57 7.07 -5.68
CA THR A 34 -2.91 6.31 -6.75
C THR A 34 -2.58 4.90 -6.27
N ALA A 35 -2.40 3.99 -7.21
CA ALA A 35 -1.86 2.66 -6.98
C ALA A 35 -0.86 2.32 -8.09
N TYR A 36 0.26 1.70 -7.71
CA TYR A 36 1.31 1.33 -8.66
C TYR A 36 1.96 0.01 -8.24
N ASP A 37 2.55 -0.68 -9.22
CA ASP A 37 3.26 -1.93 -8.98
C ASP A 37 4.48 -1.68 -8.06
N LEU A 38 4.70 -2.60 -7.13
CA LEU A 38 5.92 -2.59 -6.32
C LEU A 38 7.16 -2.87 -7.19
N ASP A 39 8.26 -2.18 -6.90
CA ASP A 39 9.56 -2.48 -7.47
C ASP A 39 10.13 -3.81 -6.92
N ALA A 40 11.21 -4.31 -7.52
CA ALA A 40 11.80 -5.59 -7.14
C ALA A 40 12.28 -5.63 -5.67
N GLY A 41 12.75 -4.51 -5.13
CA GLY A 41 13.17 -4.42 -3.74
C GLY A 41 11.98 -4.46 -2.78
N GLN A 42 10.96 -3.66 -3.06
CA GLN A 42 9.73 -3.60 -2.29
C GLN A 42 8.98 -4.93 -2.28
N LYS A 43 8.93 -5.64 -3.42
CA LYS A 43 8.34 -6.99 -3.51
C LYS A 43 9.05 -7.99 -2.59
N ARG A 44 10.39 -7.99 -2.58
CA ARG A 44 11.17 -8.88 -1.70
C ARG A 44 10.91 -8.58 -0.23
N ASP A 45 10.90 -7.30 0.14
CA ASP A 45 10.63 -6.90 1.52
C ASP A 45 9.21 -7.29 1.96
N TYR A 46 8.20 -7.02 1.12
CA TYR A 46 6.81 -7.43 1.38
C TYR A 46 6.70 -8.94 1.62
N LEU A 47 7.30 -9.76 0.74
CA LEU A 47 7.28 -11.21 0.89
C LEU A 47 8.03 -11.68 2.15
N ALA A 48 9.17 -11.05 2.47
CA ALA A 48 9.92 -11.36 3.68
C ALA A 48 9.11 -11.05 4.95
N ARG A 49 8.39 -9.92 4.99
CA ARG A 49 7.49 -9.54 6.09
C ARG A 49 6.33 -10.52 6.23
N ARG A 50 5.68 -10.85 5.11
CA ARG A 50 4.58 -11.81 5.08
C ARG A 50 4.97 -13.20 5.58
N LEU A 51 6.17 -13.67 5.23
CA LEU A 51 6.71 -14.94 5.75
C LEU A 51 6.93 -14.91 7.26
N ARG A 52 7.13 -13.73 7.87
CA ARG A 52 7.22 -13.55 9.32
C ARG A 52 5.85 -13.37 10.00
N GLY A 53 4.76 -13.28 9.24
CA GLY A 53 3.41 -13.07 9.77
C GLY A 53 3.11 -11.61 10.14
N GLU A 54 3.90 -10.66 9.64
CA GLU A 54 3.61 -9.21 9.65
C GLU A 54 2.64 -8.85 8.52
#